data_AF-A0A430C676-F1
#
_entry.id   AF-A0A430C676-F1
#
_cell.length_a   1.000
_cell.length_b   1.000
_cell.length_c   1.000
_cell.angle_alpha   90.00
_cell.angle_beta   90.00
_cell.angle_gamma   90.00
#
_symmetry.space_group_name_H-M   'P 1'
#
loop_
_entity.id
_entity.type
_entity.pdbx_description
1 polymer ?
#
loop_
_entity_poly.entity_id
_entity_poly.type
_entity_poly.pdbx_seq_one_letter_code
_entity_poly.pdbx_strand_id
1 'polypeptide(L)' 'MSWTDERIDQLKAMWEKGLTASQIADELGGVSRNAVIGKAHRLGLQSRPSPVKANEAPKKAAPARKPAAP' A
#
# COMPACT_ATOMS: atom_id res chain seq x y z
N MET A 1 3.50 -15.88 -7.23
CA MET A 1 4.73 -15.33 -6.61
C MET A 1 4.55 -15.36 -5.10
N SER A 2 5.30 -16.19 -4.39
CA SER A 2 5.22 -16.26 -2.93
C SER A 2 6.03 -15.14 -2.28
N TRP A 3 5.48 -14.52 -1.24
CA TRP A 3 6.23 -13.64 -0.35
C TRP A 3 7.06 -14.50 0.59
N THR A 4 8.29 -14.80 0.19
CA THR A 4 9.26 -15.47 1.05
C THR A 4 9.78 -14.51 2.12
N ASP A 5 10.28 -15.03 3.23
CA ASP A 5 10.81 -14.22 4.33
C ASP A 5 11.94 -13.30 3.86
N GLU A 6 12.82 -13.79 2.97
CA GLU A 6 13.90 -12.99 2.38
C GLU A 6 13.37 -11.76 1.62
N ARG A 7 12.29 -11.92 0.83
CA ARG A 7 11.67 -10.79 0.12
C ARG A 7 10.93 -9.83 1.05
N ILE A 8 10.38 -10.35 2.14
CA ILE A 8 9.75 -9.53 3.18
C ILE A 8 10.81 -8.69 3.89
N ASP A 9 11.97 -9.26 4.19
CA ASP A 9 13.08 -8.57 4.84
C ASP A 9 13.65 -7.47 3.93
N GLN A 10 13.89 -7.80 2.66
CA GLN A 10 14.29 -6.82 1.65
C GLN A 10 13.27 -5.69 1.50
N LEU A 11 11.96 -6.00 1.45
CA LEU A 11 10.91 -4.99 1.41
C LEU A 11 10.98 -4.06 2.62
N LYS A 12 11.11 -4.61 3.84
CA LYS A 12 11.22 -3.81 5.07
C LYS A 12 12.45 -2.91 5.04
N ALA A 13 13.61 -3.46 4.69
CA ALA A 13 14.86 -2.71 4.63
C ALA A 13 14.79 -1.54 3.64
N MET A 14 14.26 -1.76 2.44
CA MET A 14 14.08 -0.69 1.45
C MET A 14 12.99 0.32 1.86
N TRP A 15 11.93 -0.15 2.52
CA TRP A 15 10.88 0.71 3.02
C TRP A 15 11.39 1.68 4.10
N GLU A 16 12.17 1.17 5.05
CA GLU A 16 12.85 1.95 6.10
C GLU A 16 13.83 2.96 5.50
N LYS A 17 14.55 2.58 4.45
CA LYS A 17 15.41 3.49 3.66
C LYS A 17 14.64 4.59 2.92
N GLY A 18 13.30 4.52 2.89
CA GLY A 18 12.48 5.50 2.20
C GLY A 18 12.42 5.31 0.68
N LEU A 19 12.59 4.08 0.17
CA LEU A 19 12.35 3.78 -1.25
C LEU A 19 10.84 3.68 -1.55
N THR A 20 10.44 4.15 -2.72
CA THR A 20 9.02 4.10 -3.14
C THR A 20 8.62 2.68 -3.50
N ALA A 21 7.33 2.36 -3.38
CA ALA A 21 6.83 1.03 -3.74
C ALA A 21 7.10 0.62 -5.19
N SER A 22 7.24 1.57 -6.11
CA SER A 22 7.64 1.27 -7.50
C SER A 22 9.10 0.82 -7.56
N GLN A 23 10.01 1.57 -6.94
CA GLN A 23 11.43 1.22 -6.86
C GLN A 23 11.63 -0.13 -6.17
N ILE A 24 10.95 -0.37 -5.05
CA ILE A 24 11.00 -1.66 -4.35
C ILE A 24 10.48 -2.79 -5.24
N ALA A 25 9.46 -2.53 -6.06
CA ALA A 25 8.93 -3.54 -6.98
C ALA A 25 9.93 -3.88 -8.09
N ASP A 26 10.63 -2.87 -8.61
CA ASP A 26 11.72 -3.03 -9.59
C ASP A 26 12.91 -3.82 -8.97
N GLU A 27 13.31 -3.49 -7.74
CA GLU A 27 14.40 -4.17 -7.03
C GLU A 27 14.06 -5.62 -6.67
N LEU A 28 12.83 -5.86 -6.19
CA LEU A 28 12.39 -7.20 -5.83
C LEU A 28 12.17 -8.10 -7.05
N GLY A 29 11.79 -7.54 -8.21
CA GLY A 29 11.58 -8.26 -9.48
C GLY A 29 10.39 -9.22 -9.50
N GLY A 30 9.47 -9.10 -10.45
CA GLY A 30 8.31 -10.00 -10.55
C GLY A 30 7.25 -9.79 -9.45
N VAL A 31 7.24 -8.61 -8.82
CA VAL A 31 6.15 -8.09 -8.00
C VAL A 31 5.76 -6.71 -8.53
N SER A 32 4.49 -6.34 -8.42
CA SER A 32 4.01 -5.02 -8.85
C SER A 32 4.04 -4.01 -7.70
N ARG A 33 4.06 -2.72 -8.03
CA ARG A 33 3.91 -1.62 -7.05
C ARG A 33 2.75 -1.87 -6.08
N ASN A 34 1.59 -2.30 -6.59
CA ASN A 34 0.41 -2.56 -5.76
C ASN A 34 0.60 -3.78 -4.84
N ALA A 35 1.34 -4.80 -5.28
CA ALA A 35 1.66 -5.95 -4.44
C ALA A 35 2.57 -5.54 -3.26
N VAL A 36 3.54 -4.66 -3.50
CA VAL A 36 4.42 -4.09 -2.47
C VAL A 36 3.62 -3.26 -1.47
N ILE A 37 2.75 -2.35 -1.95
CA ILE A 37 1.87 -1.55 -1.07
C ILE A 37 0.98 -2.45 -0.22
N GLY A 38 0.33 -3.43 -0.84
CA GLY A 38 -0.54 -4.38 -0.16
C GLY A 38 0.20 -5.20 0.90
N LYS A 39 1.44 -5.63 0.61
CA LYS A 39 2.25 -6.36 1.58
C LYS A 39 2.72 -5.45 2.71
N ALA A 40 3.16 -4.22 2.41
CA ALA A 40 3.58 -3.26 3.43
C ALA A 40 2.45 -2.93 4.41
N HIS A 41 1.22 -2.74 3.90
CA HIS A 41 0.03 -2.56 4.73
C HIS A 41 -0.26 -3.78 5.62
N ARG A 42 -0.13 -5.01 5.10
CA ARG A 42 -0.31 -6.24 5.91
C ARG A 42 0.77 -6.42 6.97
N LEU A 43 1.96 -5.88 6.74
CA LEU A 43 3.08 -5.87 7.69
C LEU A 43 2.99 -4.73 8.72
N GLY A 44 2.00 -3.83 8.60
CA GLY A 44 1.86 -2.68 9.49
C GLY A 44 2.95 -1.62 9.32
N LEU A 45 3.68 -1.64 8.20
CA LEU A 45 4.69 -0.61 7.91
C LEU A 45 4.00 0.75 7.75
N GLN A 46 4.57 1.81 8.35
CA GLN A 46 3.99 3.14 8.29
C GLN A 46 3.74 3.56 6.84
N SER A 47 2.51 3.99 6.56
CA SER A 47 2.17 4.60 5.28
C SER A 47 3.00 5.86 5.11
N ARG A 48 3.87 5.87 4.10
CA ARG A 48 4.61 7.06 3.76
C ARG A 48 3.64 8.18 3.37
N PRO A 49 3.82 9.42 3.86
CA PRO A 49 3.02 10.54 3.38
C PRO A 49 3.27 10.67 1.87
N SER A 50 2.18 10.53 1.10
CA SER A 50 2.25 10.73 -0.35
C SER A 50 2.63 12.20 -0.61
N PRO A 51 3.67 12.48 -1.41
CA PRO A 51 3.96 13.86 -1.83
C PRO A 51 2.88 14.41 -2.78
N VAL A 52 1.98 13.55 -3.27
CA VAL A 52 0.79 13.96 -4.01
C VAL A 52 -0.22 14.51 -3.01
N LYS A 53 -0.14 15.82 -2.78
CA LYS A 53 -1.12 16.72 -2.16
C LYS A 53 -2.30 15.98 -1.52
N ALA A 54 -2.31 15.92 -0.19
CA ALA A 54 -3.53 15.78 0.59
C ALA A 54 -4.39 17.04 0.43
N ASN A 55 -4.97 17.20 -0.75
CA ASN A 55 -6.12 18.06 -0.98
C ASN A 55 -7.13 17.27 -1.77
N GLU A 56 -7.70 16.24 -1.14
CA GLU A 56 -9.10 15.91 -1.36
C GLU A 56 -9.59 14.90 -0.32
N ALA A 57 -10.49 15.42 0.51
CA ALA A 57 -11.65 14.82 1.14
C ALA A 57 -11.53 13.42 1.81
N PRO A 58 -12.02 13.28 3.05
CA PRO A 58 -12.18 11.97 3.67
C PRO A 58 -13.14 11.15 2.79
N LYS A 59 -12.62 10.06 2.23
CA LYS A 59 -13.39 9.04 1.52
C LYS A 59 -14.26 8.34 2.56
N LYS A 60 -15.42 8.95 2.83
CA LYS A 60 -16.53 8.38 3.59
C LYS A 60 -16.83 7.02 2.97
N ALA A 61 -16.63 5.97 3.76
CA ALA A 61 -17.01 4.61 3.42
C ALA A 61 -18.47 4.56 2.96
N ALA A 62 -18.71 3.82 1.88
CA ALA A 62 -20.01 3.47 1.30
C ALA A 62 -20.81 2.51 2.23
N PRO A 63 -21.96 1.90 1.85
CA PRO A 63 -22.92 2.13 0.75
C PRO A 63 -24.41 2.14 1.20
N ALA A 64 -25.30 2.46 0.26
CA ALA A 64 -26.74 2.14 0.14
C ALA A 64 -27.54 1.58 1.34
N ARG A 65 -28.53 2.36 1.83
CA ARG A 65 -29.87 1.88 2.18
C ARG A 65 -30.93 2.92 1.77
N LYS A 66 -31.56 2.74 0.61
CA LYS A 66 -33.01 3.00 0.48
C LYS A 66 -33.69 1.72 1.00
N PRO A 67 -34.72 1.80 1.86
CA PRO A 67 -36.08 2.06 1.34
C PRO A 67 -37.04 2.85 2.27
N ALA A 68 -38.13 3.36 1.65
CA ALA A 68 -39.47 3.67 2.20
C ALA A 68 -39.59 4.71 3.34
N ALA A 69 -40.58 5.61 3.46
CA ALA A 69 -41.76 6.13 2.73
C ALA A 69 -42.07 7.52 3.40
N PRO A 70 -43.19 8.25 3.23
CA PRO A 70 -44.59 7.82 3.06
C PRO A 70 -45.16 7.95 1.65
#